data_AF-A0A5C8I7R1-F1
#
_entry.id   AF-A0A5C8I7R1-F1
#
_cell.length_a   1.000
_cell.length_b   1.000
_cell.length_c   1.000
_cell.angle_alpha   90.00
_cell.angle_beta   90.00
_cell.angle_gamma   90.00
#
_symmetry.space_group_name_H-M   'P 1'
#
loop_
_entity.id
_entity.type
_entity.pdbx_description
1 polymer ?
#
loop_
_entity_poly.entity_id
_entity_poly.type
_entity_poly.pdbx_seq_one_letter_code
_entity_poly.pdbx_strand_id
1 'polypeptide(L)'
;MPSSAALRTWLIAPALLAALALAGCSASAPWAADPSPSATPTPVATAAQPVPNDLSTGSTRRTLQAGPLGLSIDYWSDLLMDKWTAGALKPVSMNLLATVTPDDGKSVYLQRAAMLATPMNGATALPTLAAQVDTSSVAPGYLALDPYSYSQTFTVGAVPEEATHVVLLFTYDMLVQTTPTSDQYAKQTATDTLTVAIAPTPAG
;
A
#
# COMPACT_ATOMS: atom_id res chain seq x y z
N MET A 1 30.83 40.19 23.02
CA MET A 1 32.26 39.83 22.83
C MET A 1 32.44 39.33 21.40
N PRO A 2 33.40 39.90 20.64
CA PRO A 2 33.65 39.59 19.23
C PRO A 2 34.83 38.61 19.04
N SER A 3 34.91 37.94 17.89
CA SER A 3 36.16 37.61 17.15
C SER A 3 35.85 36.57 16.05
N SER A 4 36.00 36.91 14.77
CA SER A 4 37.20 36.77 13.91
C SER A 4 37.15 35.44 13.13
N ALA A 5 36.82 35.41 11.83
CA ALA A 5 37.60 35.78 10.63
C ALA A 5 38.52 34.66 10.10
N ALA A 6 38.33 34.26 8.82
CA ALA A 6 39.35 33.89 7.81
C ALA A 6 38.62 33.24 6.59
N LEU A 7 38.35 33.95 5.49
CA LEU A 7 39.19 34.14 4.29
C LEU A 7 39.82 32.86 3.69
N ARG A 8 39.40 32.49 2.48
CA ARG A 8 40.33 32.22 1.37
C ARG A 8 39.64 32.26 0.00
N THR A 9 39.87 33.38 -0.66
CA THR A 9 39.65 33.70 -2.07
C THR A 9 40.66 32.96 -2.95
N TRP A 10 40.25 32.42 -4.11
CA TRP A 10 41.13 32.26 -5.28
C TRP A 10 40.38 32.71 -6.55
N LEU A 11 40.94 33.75 -7.19
CA LEU A 11 40.68 34.26 -8.55
C LEU A 11 41.40 33.30 -9.56
N ILE A 12 41.20 33.23 -10.88
CA ILE A 12 41.39 34.17 -12.02
C ILE A 12 41.00 33.31 -13.28
N ALA A 13 40.02 33.63 -14.13
CA ALA A 13 40.01 34.51 -15.33
C ALA A 13 40.62 33.88 -16.64
N PRO A 14 40.54 34.51 -17.84
CA PRO A 14 39.72 34.07 -18.99
C PRO A 14 40.49 33.98 -20.34
N ALA A 15 39.85 33.62 -21.48
CA ALA A 15 40.19 34.08 -22.86
C ALA A 15 39.21 33.43 -23.88
N LEU A 16 38.43 34.11 -24.75
CA LEU A 16 38.61 35.12 -25.82
C LEU A 16 38.87 34.57 -27.25
N LEU A 17 37.92 34.88 -28.15
CA LEU A 17 38.00 35.21 -29.61
C LEU A 17 38.53 34.14 -30.61
N ALA A 18 37.73 33.66 -31.58
CA ALA A 18 37.20 34.28 -32.82
C ALA A 18 38.08 34.12 -34.06
N ALA A 19 37.52 33.59 -35.17
CA ALA A 19 37.80 33.99 -36.56
C ALA A 19 36.89 33.25 -37.57
N LEU A 20 36.15 34.03 -38.36
CA LEU A 20 35.58 33.68 -39.67
C LEU A 20 36.67 33.69 -40.75
N ALA A 21 36.57 32.86 -41.79
CA ALA A 21 36.65 33.27 -43.21
C ALA A 21 36.45 32.08 -44.17
N LEU A 22 36.04 32.43 -45.39
CA LEU A 22 35.35 31.67 -46.44
C LEU A 22 36.27 30.93 -47.44
N ALA A 23 35.61 30.01 -48.17
CA ALA A 23 35.74 29.69 -49.61
C ALA A 23 36.70 28.56 -50.06
N GLY A 24 36.08 27.56 -50.72
CA GLY A 24 36.73 26.60 -51.61
C GLY A 24 35.67 25.68 -52.24
N CYS A 25 35.42 25.87 -53.54
CA CYS A 25 34.42 25.16 -54.34
C CYS A 25 34.79 23.70 -54.67
N SER A 26 33.73 22.95 -55.01
CA SER A 26 33.65 21.85 -55.98
C SER A 26 34.47 20.58 -55.76
N ALA A 27 33.80 19.57 -55.21
CA ALA A 27 33.80 18.22 -55.79
C ALA A 27 32.51 17.51 -55.37
N SER A 28 31.51 17.52 -56.26
CA SER A 28 30.38 16.59 -56.20
C SER A 28 30.94 15.17 -56.30
N ALA A 29 31.04 14.49 -55.17
CA ALA A 29 31.45 13.10 -55.10
C ALA A 29 30.35 12.23 -55.73
N PRO A 30 30.64 11.37 -56.71
CA PRO A 30 29.65 10.65 -57.51
C PRO A 30 29.02 9.44 -56.80
N TRP A 31 29.15 9.34 -55.47
CA TRP A 31 28.42 8.38 -54.67
C TRP A 31 27.25 9.11 -54.01
N ALA A 32 26.22 9.38 -54.80
CA ALA A 32 24.90 9.66 -54.27
C ALA A 32 24.45 8.43 -53.48
N ALA A 33 24.69 8.44 -52.17
CA ALA A 33 23.95 7.63 -51.23
C ALA A 33 22.88 8.53 -50.63
N ASP A 34 21.62 8.24 -50.96
CA ASP A 34 20.47 8.87 -50.34
C ASP A 34 20.63 8.86 -48.81
N PRO A 35 20.37 9.99 -48.10
CA PRO A 35 20.22 9.93 -46.66
C PRO A 35 18.98 9.09 -46.36
N SER A 36 19.22 7.83 -46.01
CA SER A 36 18.23 6.96 -45.38
C SER A 36 17.58 7.74 -44.23
N PRO A 37 16.24 7.81 -44.13
CA PRO A 37 15.60 8.51 -43.04
C PRO A 37 16.06 7.88 -41.71
N SER A 38 16.72 8.69 -40.88
CA SER A 38 16.97 8.30 -39.49
C SER A 38 15.64 7.95 -38.85
N ALA A 39 15.48 6.70 -38.47
CA ALA A 39 14.35 6.25 -37.67
C ALA A 39 14.32 7.10 -36.39
N THR A 40 13.26 7.88 -36.24
CA THR A 40 12.96 8.55 -34.97
C THR A 40 12.84 7.45 -33.91
N PRO A 41 13.56 7.52 -32.78
CA PRO A 41 13.42 6.52 -31.74
C PRO A 41 11.97 6.53 -31.26
N THR A 42 11.26 5.43 -31.49
CA THR A 42 9.94 5.20 -30.90
C THR A 42 10.07 5.33 -29.38
N PRO A 43 9.22 6.11 -28.71
CA PRO A 43 9.23 6.16 -27.25
C PRO A 43 8.95 4.76 -26.72
N VAL A 44 9.94 4.18 -26.04
CA VAL A 44 9.75 2.92 -25.32
C VAL A 44 8.79 3.23 -24.18
N ALA A 45 7.57 2.71 -24.28
CA ALA A 45 6.60 2.81 -23.19
C ALA A 45 7.23 2.20 -21.94
N THR A 46 7.46 3.03 -20.93
CA THR A 46 7.94 2.56 -19.63
C THR A 46 6.84 1.68 -19.05
N ALA A 47 7.13 0.41 -18.81
CA ALA A 47 6.19 -0.51 -18.18
C ALA A 47 5.75 0.06 -16.82
N ALA A 48 4.44 0.11 -16.60
CA ALA A 48 3.90 0.51 -15.31
C ALA A 48 4.49 -0.40 -14.21
N GLN A 49 4.90 0.20 -13.09
CA GLN A 49 5.40 -0.57 -11.96
C GLN A 49 4.30 -1.51 -11.46
N PRO A 50 4.63 -2.77 -11.10
CA PRO A 50 3.64 -3.71 -10.60
C PRO A 50 3.02 -3.16 -9.31
N VAL A 51 1.69 -3.14 -9.29
CA VAL A 51 0.90 -2.77 -8.11
C VAL A 51 1.13 -3.84 -7.03
N PRO A 52 1.49 -3.46 -5.78
CA PRO A 52 1.54 -4.40 -4.66
C PRO A 52 0.21 -5.13 -4.47
N ASN A 53 0.25 -6.44 -4.30
CA ASN A 53 -0.95 -7.25 -4.05
C ASN A 53 -0.71 -8.26 -2.94
N ASP A 54 -1.16 -7.91 -1.74
CA ASP A 54 -1.05 -8.74 -0.54
C ASP A 54 -1.85 -10.05 -0.66
N LEU A 55 -2.91 -10.10 -1.48
CA LEU A 55 -3.73 -11.30 -1.71
C LEU A 55 -3.39 -12.00 -3.03
N SER A 56 -2.21 -11.74 -3.61
CA SER A 56 -1.80 -12.33 -4.90
C SER A 56 -1.82 -13.86 -4.93
N THR A 57 -1.58 -14.53 -3.79
CA THR A 57 -1.65 -15.99 -3.63
C THR A 57 -3.00 -16.47 -3.08
N GLY A 58 -4.00 -15.59 -2.98
CA GLY A 58 -5.32 -15.85 -2.40
C GLY A 58 -5.43 -15.55 -0.90
N SER A 59 -4.31 -15.57 -0.17
CA SER A 59 -4.25 -15.29 1.27
C SER A 59 -2.93 -14.66 1.70
N THR A 60 -2.95 -14.02 2.87
CA THR A 60 -1.76 -13.49 3.55
C THR A 60 -1.92 -13.58 5.06
N ARG A 61 -0.80 -13.68 5.77
CA ARG A 61 -0.74 -13.69 7.23
C ARG A 61 -0.04 -12.45 7.74
N ARG A 62 -0.57 -11.86 8.80
CA ARG A 62 -0.02 -10.69 9.48
C ARG A 62 0.14 -10.97 10.97
N THR A 63 1.15 -10.35 11.56
CA THR A 63 1.34 -10.32 13.00
C THR A 63 1.45 -8.89 13.45
N LEU A 64 0.60 -8.49 14.41
CA LEU A 64 0.57 -7.14 14.97
C LEU A 64 0.86 -7.21 16.47
N GLN A 65 1.47 -6.15 16.99
CA GLN A 65 1.73 -6.00 18.42
C GLN A 65 1.10 -4.69 18.92
N ALA A 66 0.30 -4.77 19.99
CA ALA A 66 -0.28 -3.61 20.67
C ALA A 66 -0.07 -3.76 22.19
N GLY A 67 1.00 -3.14 22.70
CA GLY A 67 1.40 -3.32 24.09
C GLY A 67 1.68 -4.81 24.40
N PRO A 68 1.03 -5.41 25.42
CA PRO A 68 1.21 -6.82 25.76
C PRO A 68 0.47 -7.78 24.82
N LEU A 69 -0.37 -7.27 23.90
CA LEU A 69 -1.21 -8.05 23.02
C LEU A 69 -0.49 -8.35 21.70
N GLY A 70 -0.34 -9.64 21.38
CA GLY A 70 0.02 -10.12 20.05
C GLY A 70 -1.23 -10.54 19.29
N LEU A 71 -1.33 -10.19 18.00
CA LEU A 71 -2.41 -10.60 17.11
C LEU A 71 -1.84 -11.34 15.92
N SER A 72 -2.32 -12.55 15.65
CA SER A 72 -2.10 -13.27 14.40
C SER A 72 -3.36 -13.20 13.57
N ILE A 73 -3.25 -12.60 12.38
CA ILE A 73 -4.38 -12.43 11.48
C ILE A 73 -4.09 -13.14 10.15
N ASP A 74 -5.01 -14.00 9.75
CA ASP A 74 -5.03 -14.59 8.41
C ASP A 74 -6.11 -13.89 7.60
N TYR A 75 -5.76 -13.30 6.46
CA TYR A 75 -6.69 -12.72 5.50
C TYR A 75 -6.73 -13.55 4.23
N TRP A 76 -7.90 -13.69 3.62
CA TRP A 76 -8.05 -14.35 2.33
C TRP A 76 -9.25 -13.83 1.57
N SER A 77 -9.28 -14.14 0.28
CA SER A 77 -10.45 -13.94 -0.58
C SER A 77 -10.70 -15.22 -1.35
N ASP A 78 -11.92 -15.74 -1.27
CA ASP A 78 -12.36 -16.87 -2.12
C ASP A 78 -12.62 -16.42 -3.56
N LEU A 79 -12.76 -15.11 -3.79
CA LEU A 79 -12.79 -14.53 -5.13
C LEU A 79 -11.37 -14.47 -5.69
N LEU A 80 -11.14 -15.14 -6.82
CA LEU A 80 -9.85 -15.14 -7.51
C LEU A 80 -9.44 -13.72 -7.93
N MET A 81 -8.14 -13.43 -7.91
CA MET A 81 -7.61 -12.09 -8.17
C MET A 81 -7.93 -11.57 -9.59
N ASP A 82 -8.12 -12.44 -10.58
CA ASP A 82 -8.57 -12.04 -11.92
C ASP A 82 -10.05 -11.59 -11.95
N LYS A 83 -10.82 -11.92 -10.91
CA LYS A 83 -12.21 -11.50 -10.71
C LYS A 83 -12.37 -10.32 -9.77
N TRP A 84 -11.28 -9.81 -9.21
CA TRP A 84 -11.27 -8.56 -8.46
C TRP A 84 -11.37 -7.34 -9.38
N THR A 85 -12.48 -7.22 -10.12
CA THR A 85 -12.71 -6.12 -11.06
C THR A 85 -13.42 -4.93 -10.39
N ALA A 86 -13.45 -3.79 -11.09
CA ALA A 86 -14.01 -2.55 -10.57
C ALA A 86 -15.47 -2.71 -10.08
N GLY A 87 -16.33 -3.29 -10.92
CA GLY A 87 -17.76 -3.47 -10.62
C GLY A 87 -18.11 -4.67 -9.71
N ALA A 88 -17.17 -5.57 -9.43
CA ALA A 88 -17.45 -6.75 -8.61
C ALA A 88 -17.53 -6.43 -7.11
N LEU A 89 -18.33 -7.19 -6.37
CA LEU A 89 -18.21 -7.26 -4.91
C LEU A 89 -17.04 -8.18 -4.56
N LYS A 90 -16.13 -7.68 -3.72
CA LYS A 90 -14.85 -8.34 -3.43
C LYS A 90 -14.80 -8.72 -1.95
N PRO A 91 -15.16 -9.97 -1.58
CA PRO A 91 -15.15 -10.41 -0.20
C PRO A 91 -13.71 -10.59 0.30
N VAL A 92 -13.44 -10.10 1.51
CA VAL A 92 -12.21 -10.33 2.25
C VAL A 92 -12.58 -10.96 3.57
N SER A 93 -12.26 -12.23 3.70
CA SER A 93 -12.44 -13.01 4.91
C SER A 93 -11.20 -12.92 5.78
N MET A 94 -11.39 -13.00 7.08
CA MET A 94 -10.30 -12.95 8.04
C MET A 94 -10.53 -13.86 9.23
N ASN A 95 -9.43 -14.28 9.85
CA ASN A 95 -9.39 -14.95 11.13
C ASN A 95 -8.36 -14.25 12.02
N LEU A 96 -8.77 -13.84 13.21
CA LEU A 96 -7.93 -13.14 14.19
C LEU A 96 -7.81 -13.98 15.45
N LEU A 97 -6.58 -14.29 15.82
CA LEU A 97 -6.21 -14.97 17.05
C LEU A 97 -5.33 -14.04 17.88
N ALA A 98 -5.68 -13.84 19.14
CA ALA A 98 -4.88 -13.05 20.06
C ALA A 98 -4.05 -13.92 21.00
N THR A 99 -2.91 -13.37 21.42
CA THR A 99 -2.07 -13.85 22.52
C THR A 99 -1.72 -12.68 23.45
N VAL A 100 -1.44 -12.96 24.71
CA VAL A 100 -1.05 -11.93 25.69
C VAL A 100 0.26 -12.30 26.35
N THR A 101 1.12 -11.30 26.60
CA THR A 101 2.40 -11.49 27.30
C THR A 101 2.51 -10.55 28.51
N PRO A 102 2.76 -11.06 29.73
CA PRO A 102 2.86 -12.49 30.06
C PRO A 102 1.50 -13.18 29.92
N ASP A 103 1.54 -14.48 29.65
CA ASP A 103 0.35 -15.34 29.69
C ASP A 103 0.10 -15.77 31.14
N ASP A 104 -0.50 -14.87 31.91
CA ASP A 104 -0.79 -15.03 33.34
C ASP A 104 -2.26 -15.37 33.62
N GLY A 105 -2.99 -15.85 32.61
CA GLY A 105 -4.41 -16.24 32.72
C GLY A 105 -5.40 -15.09 32.49
N LYS A 106 -4.96 -13.97 31.92
CA LYS A 106 -5.84 -12.88 31.46
C LYS A 106 -6.63 -13.28 30.22
N SER A 107 -7.92 -12.95 30.21
CA SER A 107 -8.74 -13.04 29.00
C SER A 107 -8.54 -11.83 28.10
N VAL A 108 -8.70 -12.07 26.80
CA VAL A 108 -8.62 -11.04 25.75
C VAL A 108 -9.91 -11.08 24.92
N TYR A 109 -10.52 -9.91 24.75
CA TYR A 109 -11.80 -9.76 24.06
C TYR A 109 -11.69 -8.78 22.90
N LEU A 110 -12.27 -9.11 21.75
CA LEU A 110 -12.51 -8.17 20.65
C LEU A 110 -13.79 -7.38 20.93
N GLN A 111 -13.69 -6.05 20.93
CA GLN A 111 -14.86 -5.17 21.00
C GLN A 111 -15.33 -4.69 19.65
N ARG A 112 -14.40 -4.38 18.74
CA ARG A 112 -14.73 -3.87 17.42
C ARG A 112 -13.68 -4.27 16.40
N ALA A 113 -14.13 -4.74 15.25
CA ALA A 113 -13.33 -4.83 14.04
C ALA A 113 -13.95 -3.93 12.97
N ALA A 114 -13.13 -3.12 12.30
CA ALA A 114 -13.58 -2.25 11.24
C ALA A 114 -12.68 -2.35 10.01
N MET A 115 -13.28 -2.25 8.83
CA MET A 115 -12.58 -2.15 7.55
C MET A 115 -13.02 -0.88 6.82
N LEU A 116 -12.04 -0.08 6.39
CA LEU A 116 -12.22 1.05 5.50
C LEU A 116 -11.49 0.78 4.18
N ALA A 117 -12.18 0.96 3.05
CA ALA A 117 -11.62 0.70 1.72
C ALA A 117 -11.46 2.00 0.93
N THR A 118 -10.24 2.31 0.52
CA THR A 118 -9.92 3.48 -0.31
C THR A 118 -9.40 3.00 -1.66
N PRO A 119 -10.16 3.17 -2.75
CA PRO A 119 -9.67 2.87 -4.09
C PRO A 119 -8.59 3.89 -4.49
N MET A 120 -7.65 3.44 -5.30
CA MET A 120 -6.48 4.22 -5.70
C MET A 120 -6.27 4.11 -7.21
N ASN A 121 -5.85 5.21 -7.83
CA ASN A 121 -5.32 5.24 -9.19
C ASN A 121 -3.85 5.70 -9.14
N GLY A 122 -2.93 4.74 -9.10
CA GLY A 122 -1.53 5.01 -8.81
C GLY A 122 -1.38 5.63 -7.42
N ALA A 123 -0.75 6.79 -7.31
CA ALA A 123 -0.60 7.49 -6.03
C ALA A 123 -1.85 8.32 -5.64
N THR A 124 -2.86 8.42 -6.51
CA THR A 124 -4.04 9.26 -6.29
C THR A 124 -5.12 8.48 -5.57
N ALA A 125 -5.56 8.96 -4.40
CA ALA A 125 -6.71 8.41 -3.70
C ALA A 125 -8.02 8.83 -4.38
N LEU A 126 -8.90 7.86 -4.59
CA LEU A 126 -10.28 8.06 -5.03
C LEU A 126 -11.19 8.13 -3.79
N PRO A 127 -12.47 8.52 -3.93
CA PRO A 127 -13.39 8.58 -2.80
C PRO A 127 -13.46 7.25 -2.03
N THR A 128 -13.19 7.33 -0.73
CA THR A 128 -13.25 6.19 0.19
C THR A 128 -14.68 5.65 0.33
N LEU A 129 -14.81 4.33 0.40
CA LEU A 129 -16.09 3.66 0.62
C LEU A 129 -16.53 3.80 2.08
N ALA A 130 -17.82 3.59 2.35
CA ALA A 130 -18.33 3.56 3.72
C ALA A 130 -17.61 2.47 4.54
N ALA A 131 -17.24 2.81 5.77
CA ALA A 131 -16.62 1.87 6.69
C ALA A 131 -17.61 0.74 7.01
N GLN A 132 -17.10 -0.48 7.05
CA GLN A 132 -17.81 -1.62 7.61
C GLN A 132 -17.28 -1.88 9.00
N VAL A 133 -18.20 -2.08 9.94
CA VAL A 133 -17.88 -2.20 11.36
C VAL A 133 -18.65 -3.38 11.93
N ASP A 134 -17.93 -4.32 12.52
CA ASP A 134 -18.50 -5.29 13.46
C ASP A 134 -18.18 -4.83 14.88
N THR A 135 -19.22 -4.67 15.69
CA THR A 135 -19.11 -4.30 17.11
C THR A 135 -19.75 -5.39 17.93
N SER A 136 -19.06 -5.83 18.97
CA SER A 136 -19.54 -6.92 19.81
C SER A 136 -20.90 -6.60 20.44
N SER A 137 -21.83 -7.55 20.37
CA SER A 137 -23.14 -7.46 21.01
C SER A 137 -23.15 -8.04 22.44
N VAL A 138 -21.99 -8.50 22.95
CA VAL A 138 -21.85 -9.09 24.28
C VAL A 138 -20.82 -8.32 25.09
N ALA A 139 -21.05 -8.21 26.40
CA ALA A 139 -20.08 -7.63 27.31
C ALA A 139 -19.10 -8.71 27.82
N PRO A 140 -17.79 -8.42 27.93
CA PRO A 140 -17.11 -7.17 27.56
C PRO A 140 -16.77 -7.07 26.06
N GLY A 141 -16.83 -8.20 25.34
CA GLY A 141 -16.57 -8.36 23.91
C GLY A 141 -16.56 -9.85 23.54
N TYR A 142 -16.24 -10.20 22.29
CA TYR A 142 -16.07 -11.59 21.88
C TYR A 142 -14.71 -12.12 22.35
N LEU A 143 -14.66 -13.28 23.01
CA LEU A 143 -13.39 -13.91 23.40
C LEU A 143 -12.58 -14.24 22.14
N ALA A 144 -11.35 -13.72 22.06
CA ALA A 144 -10.47 -13.88 20.90
C ALA A 144 -9.08 -14.42 21.28
N LEU A 145 -8.97 -15.02 22.46
CA LEU A 145 -7.76 -15.65 22.98
C LEU A 145 -7.72 -17.12 22.59
N ASP A 146 -6.54 -17.63 22.23
CA ASP A 146 -6.31 -19.04 21.90
C ASP A 146 -6.98 -20.00 22.91
N PRO A 147 -7.71 -21.04 22.44
CA PRO A 147 -7.86 -21.49 21.05
C PRO A 147 -9.02 -20.82 20.27
N TYR A 148 -9.67 -19.80 20.84
CA TYR A 148 -10.83 -19.15 20.23
C TYR A 148 -10.37 -17.98 19.34
N SER A 149 -10.80 -18.00 18.08
CA SER A 149 -10.53 -16.94 17.13
C SER A 149 -11.80 -16.20 16.75
N TYR A 150 -11.64 -14.93 16.39
CA TYR A 150 -12.67 -14.14 15.74
C TYR A 150 -12.58 -14.34 14.22
N SER A 151 -13.71 -14.60 13.56
CA SER A 151 -13.78 -14.72 12.10
C SER A 151 -14.85 -13.81 11.54
N GLN A 152 -14.53 -13.13 10.43
CA GLN A 152 -15.46 -12.20 9.77
C GLN A 152 -15.14 -12.08 8.29
N THR A 153 -16.17 -11.78 7.49
CA THR A 153 -16.01 -11.37 6.08
C THR A 153 -16.46 -9.92 5.92
N PHE A 154 -15.57 -9.08 5.39
CA PHE A 154 -15.89 -7.74 4.93
C PHE A 154 -16.02 -7.73 3.41
N THR A 155 -16.89 -6.91 2.84
CA THR A 155 -17.10 -6.90 1.38
C THR A 155 -16.71 -5.54 0.81
N VAL A 156 -15.63 -5.48 0.06
CA VAL A 156 -15.29 -4.25 -0.68
C VAL A 156 -16.30 -4.09 -1.82
N GLY A 157 -16.99 -2.96 -1.84
CA GLY A 157 -18.01 -2.64 -2.83
C GLY A 157 -17.43 -2.40 -4.23
N ALA A 158 -18.32 -1.97 -5.14
CA ALA A 158 -17.89 -1.47 -6.43
C ALA A 158 -16.96 -0.26 -6.25
N VAL A 159 -15.90 -0.21 -7.06
CA VAL A 159 -14.94 0.88 -7.10
C VAL A 159 -14.98 1.52 -8.50
N PRO A 160 -14.53 2.78 -8.66
CA PRO A 160 -14.46 3.42 -9.96
C PRO A 160 -13.62 2.60 -10.97
N GLU A 161 -13.94 2.67 -12.26
CA GLU A 161 -13.26 1.89 -13.31
C GLU A 161 -11.78 2.26 -13.46
N GLU A 162 -11.42 3.49 -13.11
CA GLU A 162 -10.05 3.99 -13.09
C GLU A 162 -9.23 3.50 -11.88
N ALA A 163 -9.84 2.80 -10.92
CA ALA A 163 -9.12 2.26 -9.77
C ALA A 163 -8.19 1.11 -10.20
N THR A 164 -6.90 1.24 -9.88
CA THR A 164 -5.90 0.20 -10.15
C THR A 164 -5.67 -0.73 -8.95
N HIS A 165 -5.99 -0.25 -7.75
CA HIS A 165 -5.96 -1.04 -6.52
C HIS A 165 -6.87 -0.45 -5.46
N VAL A 166 -7.04 -1.19 -4.37
CA VAL A 166 -7.69 -0.73 -3.15
C VAL A 166 -6.74 -0.89 -1.99
N VAL A 167 -6.71 0.12 -1.12
CA VAL A 167 -6.05 0.08 0.18
C VAL A 167 -7.13 -0.19 1.23
N LEU A 168 -6.97 -1.28 1.97
CA LEU A 168 -7.87 -1.72 3.02
C LEU A 168 -7.22 -1.45 4.37
N LEU A 169 -7.80 -0.53 5.13
CA LEU A 169 -7.38 -0.25 6.50
C LEU A 169 -8.27 -1.05 7.46
N PHE A 170 -7.67 -1.98 8.19
CA PHE A 170 -8.33 -2.70 9.27
C PHE A 170 -7.98 -2.05 10.62
N THR A 171 -8.96 -1.98 11.52
CA THR A 171 -8.78 -1.51 12.90
C THR A 171 -9.44 -2.48 13.86
N TYR A 172 -8.67 -2.90 14.88
CA TYR A 172 -9.10 -3.83 15.91
C TYR A 172 -9.04 -3.14 17.27
N ASP A 173 -10.19 -2.98 17.92
CA ASP A 173 -10.27 -2.54 19.32
C ASP A 173 -10.47 -3.76 20.21
N MET A 174 -9.49 -3.99 21.06
CA MET A 174 -9.36 -5.15 21.93
C MET A 174 -9.39 -4.70 23.40
N LEU A 175 -9.88 -5.57 24.27
CA LEU A 175 -9.82 -5.43 25.72
C LEU A 175 -9.01 -6.57 26.31
N VAL A 176 -8.02 -6.22 27.12
CA VAL A 176 -7.22 -7.17 27.90
C VAL A 176 -7.58 -7.01 29.36
N GLN A 177 -7.90 -8.09 30.07
CA GLN A 177 -8.09 -8.02 31.53
C GLN A 177 -6.84 -7.49 32.22
N THR A 178 -6.98 -6.59 33.20
CA THR A 178 -5.81 -6.04 33.93
C THR A 178 -5.20 -7.06 34.89
N THR A 179 -6.04 -7.94 35.45
CA THR A 179 -5.66 -9.15 36.21
C THR A 179 -6.61 -10.29 35.88
N PRO A 180 -6.21 -11.56 36.06
CA PRO A 180 -7.09 -12.70 35.84
C PRO A 180 -8.42 -12.53 36.59
N THR A 181 -9.52 -12.95 35.95
CA THR A 181 -10.91 -12.89 36.44
C THR A 181 -11.49 -11.51 36.77
N SER A 182 -10.74 -10.42 36.54
CA SER A 182 -11.20 -9.05 36.79
C SER A 182 -12.22 -8.55 35.75
N ASP A 183 -13.06 -7.62 36.18
CA ASP A 183 -13.96 -6.79 35.36
C ASP A 183 -13.31 -5.46 34.91
N GLN A 184 -12.02 -5.26 35.19
CA GLN A 184 -11.24 -4.13 34.73
C GLN A 184 -10.44 -4.52 33.48
N TYR A 185 -10.52 -3.66 32.47
CA TYR A 185 -9.94 -3.92 31.16
C TYR A 185 -9.06 -2.77 30.69
N ALA A 186 -7.93 -3.10 30.08
CA ALA A 186 -7.10 -2.18 29.32
C ALA A 186 -7.47 -2.27 27.84
N LYS A 187 -7.78 -1.13 27.23
CA LYS A 187 -8.00 -1.06 25.78
C LYS A 187 -6.67 -1.13 25.04
N GLN A 188 -6.61 -1.99 24.03
CA GLN A 188 -5.54 -2.06 23.05
C GLN A 188 -6.15 -1.85 21.66
N THR A 189 -5.47 -1.08 20.81
CA THR A 189 -5.91 -0.87 19.43
C THR A 189 -4.76 -1.23 18.51
N ALA A 190 -5.06 -2.06 17.50
CA ALA A 190 -4.14 -2.42 16.44
C ALA A 190 -4.74 -2.03 15.09
N THR A 191 -3.89 -1.64 14.15
CA THR A 191 -4.29 -1.31 12.78
C THR A 191 -3.40 -2.06 11.80
N ASP A 192 -3.98 -2.45 10.67
CA ASP A 192 -3.26 -3.13 9.60
C ASP A 192 -3.72 -2.60 8.24
N THR A 193 -2.87 -2.71 7.24
CA THR A 193 -3.17 -2.23 5.89
C THR A 193 -2.85 -3.30 4.86
N LEU A 194 -3.83 -3.60 4.02
CA LEU A 194 -3.66 -4.45 2.84
C LEU A 194 -3.80 -3.62 1.58
N THR A 195 -2.92 -3.87 0.60
CA THR A 195 -3.06 -3.38 -0.77
C THR A 195 -3.47 -4.54 -1.65
N VAL A 196 -4.60 -4.41 -2.35
CA VAL A 196 -5.11 -5.45 -3.25
C VAL A 196 -5.34 -4.86 -4.63
N ALA A 197 -4.76 -5.48 -5.64
CA ALA A 197 -4.89 -5.03 -7.02
C ALA A 197 -6.32 -5.21 -7.54
N ILE A 198 -6.76 -4.30 -8.40
CA ILE A 198 -7.99 -4.43 -9.16
C ILE A 198 -7.62 -4.94 -10.55
N ALA A 199 -8.20 -6.07 -10.95
CA ALA A 199 -8.01 -6.63 -12.27
C ALA A 199 -8.65 -5.71 -13.33
N PRO A 200 -7.95 -5.46 -14.46
CA PRO A 200 -8.54 -4.73 -15.55
C PRO A 200 -9.73 -5.51 -16.11
N THR A 201 -10.83 -4.82 -16.38
CA THR A 201 -11.95 -5.42 -17.12
C THR A 201 -11.45 -5.81 -18.52
N PRO A 202 -11.63 -7.07 -18.97
CA PRO A 202 -11.26 -7.45 -20.32
C PRO A 202 -11.99 -6.56 -21.32
N ALA A 203 -11.26 -5.96 -22.27
CA ALA A 203 -11.89 -5.32 -23.42
C ALA A 203 -12.61 -6.42 -24.22
N GLY A 204 -13.93 -6.29 -24.36
CA GLY A 204 -14.76 -7.20 -25.15
C GLY A 204 -14.53 -7.07 -26.64
#